data_AF-A0A497LA08-F1
#
_entry.id   AF-A0A497LA08-F1
#
_cell.length_a   1.000
_cell.length_b   1.000
_cell.length_c   1.000
_cell.angle_alpha   90.00
_cell.angle_beta   90.00
_cell.angle_gamma   90.00
#
_symmetry.space_group_name_H-M   'P 1'
#
loop_
_entity.id
_entity.type
_entity.pdbx_description
1 polymer ?
#
loop_
_entity_poly.entity_id
_entity_poly.type
_entity_poly.pdbx_seq_one_letter_code
_entity_poly.pdbx_strand_id
1 'polypeptide(L)'
;MLYLLDGFTDGRSITLLLYDEESRSIVKFRDDDYKPYFLTSLTLSSREEEAIKHFNCEVSTVKKQDLFTGSEKELAKIELEDPSLLSIVPKYFREKWECNVPYLLSYIYDQGLVFGIPYKLSGDFLKPQCRISRDLRSDFLERFSEIRRKDPNKFIMLKEFFLACSQPIPHISLKKLGIDANLDYEKIYLAFLLSRVANLPLTTALESRRVSMWIKSILHFYLRRENILIPTASELMRGERPRSIPGGLTFPPKTGTYFNTVVVDFESLYPSIIDVYNLSYETVNCSHPECRENNVPETSNHVCLKKRGVYSILIGALKDLRIHWFKPLAKDASIMPEERRLAEAASRLLKLILVSCYGVTVRIPGLSQPALAETITAYGRYVLKETWRLAESGGLHPLYGDTDSLFLDNPQDEQVRWLIRRVKEEFNLDLAIDKVFSVCVLPKAMKAYFGVRKDGTPEIKGLMALKSNSPPFIRKVFMRCVKELVDVKNWAEFEEAKKRIQRIVDEAIEDLKAGRIPLEDLAYQVKIHESLNGRFMTAEPMSQPYQCAIQLEDQGIKVAHGSLVSFVKVKPFMYRGKRYTVKPLIFAKLHEVNIEDYIRNLRSSLDQIFKPMSISLNGKQKVTLADFI
;
A
#
# COMPACT_ATOMS: atom_id res chain seq x y z
N MET A 1 32.31 11.91 -9.27
CA MET A 1 30.93 12.09 -9.80
C MET A 1 30.09 12.82 -8.76
N LEU A 2 29.20 13.74 -9.16
CA LEU A 2 28.39 14.54 -8.23
C LEU A 2 26.97 13.97 -8.11
N TYR A 3 26.56 13.47 -6.96
CA TYR A 3 25.20 12.98 -6.73
C TYR A 3 24.34 14.06 -6.10
N LEU A 4 23.26 14.48 -6.76
CA LEU A 4 22.31 15.43 -6.17
C LEU A 4 21.54 14.74 -5.04
N LEU A 5 21.83 15.07 -3.79
CA LEU A 5 21.24 14.38 -2.63
C LEU A 5 20.03 15.13 -2.09
N ASP A 6 20.16 16.44 -1.94
CA ASP A 6 19.19 17.25 -1.20
C ASP A 6 19.23 18.70 -1.67
N GLY A 7 18.39 19.53 -1.07
CA GLY A 7 18.43 20.97 -1.24
C GLY A 7 17.61 21.68 -0.18
N PHE A 8 17.91 22.96 0.03
CA PHE A 8 17.14 23.81 0.92
C PHE A 8 17.05 25.22 0.35
N THR A 9 16.14 26.00 0.93
CA THR A 9 15.85 27.37 0.51
C THR A 9 16.12 28.31 1.69
N ASP A 10 16.81 29.42 1.44
CA ASP A 10 17.04 30.50 2.41
C ASP A 10 16.64 31.83 1.77
N GLY A 11 15.46 32.35 2.18
CA GLY A 11 14.78 33.38 1.40
C GLY A 11 14.54 32.91 -0.05
N ARG A 12 14.95 33.72 -1.03
CA ARG A 12 14.89 33.39 -2.46
C ARG A 12 16.02 32.47 -2.95
N SER A 13 17.05 32.26 -2.13
CA SER A 13 18.20 31.47 -2.55
C SER A 13 17.90 29.98 -2.47
N ILE A 14 18.19 29.24 -3.55
CA ILE A 14 18.12 27.79 -3.60
C ILE A 14 19.53 27.24 -3.51
N THR A 15 19.77 26.36 -2.54
CA THR A 15 21.04 25.63 -2.43
C THR A 15 20.81 24.14 -2.58
N LEU A 16 21.37 23.55 -3.64
CA LEU A 16 21.43 22.11 -3.84
C LEU A 16 22.68 21.53 -3.18
N LEU A 17 22.52 20.34 -2.60
CA LEU A 17 23.59 19.58 -1.96
C LEU A 17 23.98 18.41 -2.85
N LEU A 18 25.17 18.49 -3.44
CA LEU A 18 25.73 17.44 -4.27
C LEU A 18 26.85 16.72 -3.53
N TYR A 19 26.77 15.40 -3.44
CA TYR A 19 27.85 14.59 -2.91
C TYR A 19 28.85 14.24 -4.00
N ASP A 20 30.09 14.69 -3.83
CA ASP A 20 31.19 14.26 -4.67
C ASP A 20 31.79 12.96 -4.14
N GLU A 21 31.66 11.91 -4.94
CA GLU A 21 32.17 10.58 -4.62
C GLU A 21 33.71 10.53 -4.54
N GLU A 22 34.41 11.36 -5.30
CA GLU A 22 35.88 11.38 -5.36
C GLU A 22 36.46 12.03 -4.11
N SER A 23 36.04 13.26 -3.80
CA SER A 23 36.48 13.96 -2.58
C SER A 23 35.76 13.51 -1.30
N ARG A 24 34.69 12.72 -1.42
CA ARG A 24 33.79 12.30 -0.32
C ARG A 24 33.24 13.47 0.49
N SER A 25 32.95 14.60 -0.18
CA SER A 25 32.46 15.83 0.42
C SER A 25 31.15 16.30 -0.21
N ILE A 26 30.46 17.22 0.47
CA ILE A 26 29.27 17.89 -0.07
C ILE A 26 29.70 19.19 -0.74
N VAL A 27 29.40 19.29 -2.03
CA VAL A 27 29.50 20.50 -2.84
C VAL A 27 28.14 21.18 -2.84
N LYS A 28 28.12 22.49 -2.61
CA LYS A 28 26.91 23.30 -2.66
C LYS A 28 26.81 23.97 -4.03
N PHE A 29 25.67 23.82 -4.68
CA PHE A 29 25.33 24.57 -5.89
C PHE A 29 24.21 25.55 -5.52
N ARG A 30 24.45 26.85 -5.70
CA ARG A 30 23.54 27.91 -5.27
C ARG A 30 23.00 28.65 -6.49
N ASP A 31 21.69 28.92 -6.48
CA ASP A 31 20.97 29.73 -7.45
C ASP A 31 20.19 30.80 -6.67
N ASP A 32 20.43 32.07 -7.00
CA ASP A 32 19.83 33.23 -6.34
C ASP A 32 18.81 33.97 -7.22
N ASP A 33 18.63 33.51 -8.46
CA ASP A 33 17.86 34.20 -9.51
C ASP A 33 16.50 33.56 -9.76
N TYR A 34 16.34 32.27 -9.44
CA TYR A 34 15.07 31.58 -9.63
C TYR A 34 13.95 32.14 -8.73
N LYS A 35 12.87 32.66 -9.30
CA LYS A 35 11.77 33.24 -8.52
C LYS A 35 10.66 32.23 -8.21
N PRO A 36 10.11 32.24 -6.96
CA PRO A 36 8.90 31.49 -6.64
C PRO A 36 7.73 32.02 -7.46
N TYR A 37 6.87 31.12 -7.95
CA TYR A 37 5.75 31.54 -8.79
C TYR A 37 4.51 30.66 -8.62
N PHE A 38 3.38 31.17 -9.10
CA PHE A 38 2.18 30.39 -9.40
C PHE A 38 1.54 30.90 -10.70
N LEU A 39 0.59 30.14 -11.24
CA LEU A 39 -0.08 30.49 -12.49
C LEU A 39 -1.53 30.92 -12.23
N THR A 40 -2.03 31.85 -13.02
CA THR A 40 -3.41 32.34 -12.98
C THR A 40 -3.93 32.62 -14.40
N SER A 41 -5.23 32.93 -14.50
CA SER A 41 -5.88 33.35 -15.75
C SER A 41 -5.26 34.65 -16.26
N LEU A 42 -5.20 34.84 -17.59
CA LEU A 42 -4.77 36.10 -18.20
C LEU A 42 -5.71 37.26 -17.90
N THR A 43 -7.00 36.98 -17.69
CA THR A 43 -8.00 37.99 -17.34
C THR A 43 -8.01 38.18 -15.83
N LEU A 44 -7.36 39.24 -15.36
CA LEU A 44 -7.27 39.59 -13.94
C LEU A 44 -8.41 40.52 -13.55
N SER A 45 -8.97 40.33 -12.35
CA SER A 45 -9.89 41.28 -11.73
C SER A 45 -9.12 42.44 -11.10
N SER A 46 -9.80 43.58 -10.86
CA SER A 46 -9.18 44.75 -10.22
C SER A 46 -8.55 44.42 -8.85
N ARG A 47 -9.14 43.48 -8.11
CA ARG A 47 -8.59 42.99 -6.83
C ARG A 47 -7.29 42.21 -7.01
N GLU A 48 -7.19 41.41 -8.07
CA GLU A 48 -5.99 40.63 -8.37
C GLU A 48 -4.86 41.54 -8.87
N GLU A 49 -5.18 42.54 -9.70
CA GLU A 49 -4.21 43.57 -10.12
C GLU A 49 -3.70 44.41 -8.94
N GLU A 50 -4.58 44.78 -8.00
CA GLU A 50 -4.20 45.47 -6.78
C GLU A 50 -3.27 44.61 -5.91
N ALA A 51 -3.54 43.31 -5.80
CA ALA A 51 -2.65 42.38 -5.09
C ALA A 51 -1.27 42.29 -5.74
N ILE A 52 -1.20 42.22 -7.08
CA ILE A 52 0.07 42.21 -7.83
C ILE A 52 0.89 43.47 -7.52
N LYS A 53 0.26 44.64 -7.53
CA LYS A 53 0.92 45.92 -7.19
C LYS A 53 1.34 45.97 -5.73
N HIS A 54 0.46 45.57 -4.81
CA HIS A 54 0.71 45.61 -3.37
C HIS A 54 1.89 44.73 -2.94
N PHE A 55 1.99 43.53 -3.52
CA PHE A 55 3.06 42.58 -3.22
C PHE A 55 4.25 42.68 -4.19
N ASN A 56 4.28 43.70 -5.06
CA ASN A 56 5.34 43.93 -6.05
C ASN A 56 5.66 42.66 -6.88
N CYS A 57 4.63 41.98 -7.38
CA CYS A 57 4.80 40.76 -8.16
C CYS A 57 5.18 41.07 -9.61
N GLU A 58 6.04 40.25 -10.19
CA GLU A 58 6.33 40.28 -11.62
C GLU A 58 5.34 39.39 -12.37
N VAL A 59 4.94 39.83 -13.56
CA VAL A 59 3.95 39.12 -14.37
C VAL A 59 4.54 38.84 -15.74
N SER A 60 4.57 37.57 -16.12
CA SER A 60 4.93 37.12 -17.46
C SER A 60 3.86 36.19 -18.01
N THR A 61 3.90 35.89 -19.31
CA THR A 61 2.95 34.96 -19.94
C THR A 61 3.64 33.63 -20.23
N VAL A 62 2.96 32.53 -19.93
CA VAL A 62 3.44 31.17 -20.24
C VAL A 62 2.36 30.38 -20.97
N LYS A 63 2.79 29.47 -21.84
CA LYS A 63 1.93 28.50 -22.52
C LYS A 63 2.08 27.14 -21.86
N LYS A 64 0.96 26.53 -21.49
CA LYS A 64 0.88 25.17 -20.92
C LYS A 64 -0.16 24.35 -21.66
N GLN A 65 0.05 23.04 -21.75
CA GLN A 65 -1.00 22.15 -22.24
C GLN A 65 -1.99 21.83 -21.11
N ASP A 66 -3.30 21.89 -21.38
CA ASP A 66 -4.32 21.42 -20.45
C ASP A 66 -4.38 19.89 -20.45
N LEU A 67 -4.38 19.26 -19.27
CA LEU A 67 -4.35 17.80 -19.13
C LEU A 67 -5.59 17.12 -19.74
N PHE A 68 -6.77 17.74 -19.64
CA PHE A 68 -8.04 17.12 -20.01
C PHE A 68 -8.36 17.30 -21.49
N THR A 69 -8.20 18.52 -21.99
CA THR A 69 -8.51 18.85 -23.39
C THR A 69 -7.32 18.56 -24.31
N GLY A 70 -6.10 18.65 -23.78
CA GLY A 70 -4.85 18.63 -24.56
C GLY A 70 -4.61 19.92 -25.35
N SER A 71 -5.46 20.95 -25.19
CA SER A 71 -5.27 22.24 -25.86
C SER A 71 -4.21 23.07 -25.15
N GLU A 72 -3.53 23.94 -25.89
CA GLU A 72 -2.67 24.95 -25.30
C GLU A 72 -3.51 26.01 -24.56
N LYS A 73 -3.04 26.42 -23.39
CA LYS A 73 -3.62 27.45 -22.54
C LYS A 73 -2.54 28.48 -22.25
N GLU A 74 -2.81 29.74 -22.57
CA GLU A 74 -1.99 30.87 -22.15
C GLU A 74 -2.40 31.32 -20.75
N LEU A 75 -1.41 31.52 -19.89
CA LEU A 75 -1.57 31.80 -18.46
C LEU A 75 -0.66 32.95 -18.05
N ALA A 76 -1.10 33.74 -17.07
CA ALA A 76 -0.22 34.68 -16.39
C ALA A 76 0.59 33.92 -15.33
N LYS A 77 1.92 34.02 -15.41
CA LYS A 77 2.87 33.56 -14.40
C LYS A 77 3.15 34.73 -13.46
N ILE A 78 2.78 34.55 -12.19
CA ILE A 78 2.99 35.55 -11.14
C ILE A 78 4.24 35.15 -10.36
N GLU A 79 5.32 35.87 -10.56
CA GLU A 79 6.61 35.69 -9.88
C GLU A 79 6.67 36.57 -8.63
N LEU A 80 7.15 35.98 -7.55
CA LEU A 80 7.17 36.56 -6.21
C LEU A 80 8.62 36.77 -5.77
N GLU A 81 8.87 37.78 -4.94
CA GLU A 81 10.22 38.06 -4.43
C GLU A 81 10.67 37.10 -3.32
N ASP A 82 9.72 36.51 -2.58
CA ASP A 82 10.00 35.63 -1.45
C ASP A 82 9.06 34.41 -1.44
N PRO A 83 9.57 33.18 -1.20
CA PRO A 83 8.75 31.97 -1.25
C PRO A 83 7.69 31.88 -0.14
N SER A 84 7.83 32.59 0.98
CA SER A 84 6.80 32.64 2.02
C SER A 84 5.48 33.24 1.51
N LEU A 85 5.56 34.10 0.48
CA LEU A 85 4.41 34.72 -0.19
C LEU A 85 3.56 33.72 -0.97
N LEU A 86 4.07 32.53 -1.33
CA LEU A 86 3.30 31.47 -1.98
C LEU A 86 2.11 30.98 -1.13
N SER A 87 2.16 31.18 0.20
CA SER A 87 1.06 30.85 1.11
C SER A 87 0.04 31.98 1.30
N ILE A 88 0.34 33.19 0.80
CA ILE A 88 -0.41 34.42 1.05
C ILE A 88 -1.03 34.93 -0.24
N VAL A 89 -0.20 35.29 -1.23
CA VAL A 89 -0.61 35.99 -2.46
C VAL A 89 -1.65 35.20 -3.26
N PRO A 90 -1.54 33.86 -3.45
CA PRO A 90 -2.56 33.11 -4.19
C PRO A 90 -3.97 33.16 -3.58
N LYS A 91 -4.13 33.55 -2.31
CA LYS A 91 -5.46 33.66 -1.68
C LYS A 91 -6.29 34.81 -2.25
N TYR A 92 -5.66 35.80 -2.88
CA TYR A 92 -6.34 36.91 -3.56
C TYR A 92 -6.89 36.52 -4.93
N PHE A 93 -6.38 35.43 -5.50
CA PHE A 93 -6.72 34.98 -6.85
C PHE A 93 -7.83 33.94 -6.83
N ARG A 94 -8.80 34.10 -7.74
CA ARG A 94 -9.90 33.14 -7.87
C ARG A 94 -9.39 31.84 -8.50
N GLU A 95 -8.78 31.96 -9.66
CA GLU A 95 -8.16 30.86 -10.37
C GLU A 95 -6.66 30.84 -10.08
N LYS A 96 -6.13 29.68 -9.73
CA LYS A 96 -4.71 29.53 -9.40
C LYS A 96 -4.28 28.09 -9.59
N TRP A 97 -3.14 27.92 -10.24
CA TRP A 97 -2.51 26.63 -10.47
C TRP A 97 -1.10 26.62 -9.89
N GLU A 98 -0.61 25.43 -9.57
CA GLU A 98 0.77 25.17 -9.14
C GLU A 98 1.24 25.86 -7.84
N CYS A 99 0.39 26.64 -7.17
CA CYS A 99 0.71 27.35 -5.92
C CYS A 99 1.03 26.44 -4.71
N ASN A 100 0.67 25.15 -4.78
CA ASN A 100 0.94 24.16 -3.74
C ASN A 100 2.19 23.31 -4.03
N VAL A 101 2.95 23.63 -5.08
CA VAL A 101 4.22 22.96 -5.36
C VAL A 101 5.29 23.61 -4.48
N PRO A 102 5.99 22.83 -3.62
CA PRO A 102 7.07 23.39 -2.79
C PRO A 102 8.12 24.08 -3.65
N TYR A 103 8.62 25.22 -3.19
CA TYR A 103 9.51 26.09 -3.97
C TYR A 103 10.76 25.36 -4.49
N LEU A 104 11.46 24.62 -3.62
CA LEU A 104 12.58 23.76 -4.02
C LEU A 104 12.18 22.75 -5.11
N LEU A 105 11.03 22.10 -4.97
CA LEU A 105 10.58 21.11 -5.96
C LEU A 105 10.19 21.79 -7.27
N SER A 106 9.64 23.01 -7.24
CA SER A 106 9.36 23.77 -8.46
C SER A 106 10.65 24.01 -9.24
N TYR A 107 11.73 24.43 -8.58
CA TYR A 107 13.04 24.58 -9.19
C TYR A 107 13.56 23.27 -9.80
N ILE A 108 13.52 22.19 -9.02
CA ILE A 108 13.97 20.86 -9.45
C ILE A 108 13.19 20.41 -10.69
N TYR A 109 11.88 20.67 -10.75
CA TYR A 109 11.04 20.27 -11.88
C TYR A 109 11.32 21.09 -13.12
N ASP A 110 11.45 22.41 -12.99
CA ASP A 110 11.70 23.31 -14.12
C ASP A 110 13.10 23.12 -14.71
N GLN A 111 14.09 22.77 -13.88
CA GLN A 111 15.45 22.44 -14.33
C GLN A 111 15.60 20.98 -14.81
N GLY A 112 14.54 20.16 -14.72
CA GLY A 112 14.60 18.75 -15.09
C GLY A 112 15.57 17.93 -14.24
N LEU A 113 15.81 18.35 -12.99
CA LEU A 113 16.72 17.67 -12.06
C LEU A 113 16.02 16.52 -11.35
N VAL A 114 16.81 15.51 -10.96
CA VAL A 114 16.35 14.30 -10.28
C VAL A 114 17.27 14.03 -9.10
N PHE A 115 16.69 13.86 -7.91
CA PHE A 115 17.48 13.49 -6.73
C PHE A 115 18.02 12.05 -6.83
N GLY A 116 19.19 11.83 -6.23
CA GLY A 116 19.84 10.54 -6.08
C GLY A 116 20.60 10.02 -7.31
N ILE A 117 20.62 10.73 -8.44
CA ILE A 117 21.38 10.35 -9.65
C ILE A 117 22.68 11.16 -9.79
N PRO A 118 23.69 10.66 -10.53
CA PRO A 118 24.94 11.38 -10.76
C PRO A 118 24.80 12.48 -11.83
N TYR A 119 25.57 13.54 -11.64
CA TYR A 119 25.66 14.74 -12.46
C TYR A 119 27.12 15.10 -12.74
N LYS A 120 27.30 15.91 -13.79
CA LYS A 120 28.52 16.67 -14.06
C LYS A 120 28.18 18.15 -14.19
N LEU A 121 28.98 18.98 -13.55
CA LEU A 121 28.91 20.43 -13.70
C LEU A 121 29.46 20.83 -15.08
N SER A 122 28.69 21.61 -15.84
CA SER A 122 29.04 22.09 -17.18
C SER A 122 28.75 23.57 -17.27
N GLY A 123 29.69 24.41 -16.84
CA GLY A 123 29.43 25.82 -16.55
C GLY A 123 28.50 25.93 -15.34
N ASP A 124 27.43 26.72 -15.46
CA ASP A 124 26.44 26.92 -14.40
C ASP A 124 25.31 25.88 -14.42
N PHE A 125 25.42 24.83 -15.24
CA PHE A 125 24.36 23.82 -15.40
C PHE A 125 24.77 22.44 -14.89
N LEU A 126 23.82 21.74 -14.27
CA LEU A 126 23.95 20.35 -13.85
C LEU A 126 23.43 19.42 -14.95
N LYS A 127 24.33 18.67 -15.60
CA LYS A 127 23.96 17.70 -16.62
C LYS A 127 23.93 16.27 -16.04
N PRO A 128 22.81 15.53 -16.15
CA PRO A 128 22.75 14.14 -15.71
C PRO A 128 23.82 13.27 -16.37
N GLN A 129 24.40 12.36 -15.61
CA GLN A 129 25.46 11.43 -16.03
C GLN A 129 25.13 10.00 -15.63
N CYS A 130 23.90 9.55 -15.90
CA CYS A 130 23.52 8.17 -15.66
C CYS A 130 24.35 7.22 -16.54
N ARG A 131 25.08 6.29 -15.90
CA ARG A 131 25.91 5.29 -16.57
C ARG A 131 25.29 3.92 -16.38
N ILE A 132 25.19 3.17 -17.47
CA ILE A 132 24.84 1.75 -17.50
C ILE A 132 25.76 1.06 -18.51
N SER A 133 26.05 -0.22 -18.31
CA SER A 133 26.85 -1.00 -19.27
C SER A 133 26.12 -1.14 -20.62
N ARG A 134 26.88 -1.41 -21.68
CA ARG A 134 26.29 -1.64 -23.02
C ARG A 134 25.40 -2.88 -23.02
N ASP A 135 25.81 -3.93 -22.32
CA ASP A 135 25.07 -5.19 -22.21
C ASP A 135 23.73 -4.96 -21.49
N LEU A 136 23.76 -4.31 -20.31
CA LEU A 136 22.54 -4.00 -19.56
C LEU A 136 21.56 -3.15 -20.38
N ARG A 137 22.08 -2.22 -21.19
CA ARG A 137 21.27 -1.42 -22.11
C ARG A 137 20.66 -2.28 -23.21
N SER A 138 21.41 -3.22 -23.78
CA SER A 138 20.93 -4.14 -24.81
C SER A 138 19.81 -5.02 -24.26
N ASP A 139 20.04 -5.65 -23.11
CA ASP A 139 19.08 -6.52 -22.43
C ASP A 139 17.77 -5.79 -22.13
N PHE A 140 17.87 -4.53 -21.69
CA PHE A 140 16.70 -3.69 -21.46
C PHE A 140 15.91 -3.41 -22.74
N LEU A 141 16.61 -3.05 -23.83
CA LEU A 141 15.96 -2.75 -25.11
C LEU A 141 15.29 -3.99 -25.71
N GLU A 142 15.91 -5.16 -25.58
CA GLU A 142 15.35 -6.43 -26.03
C GLU A 142 14.11 -6.80 -25.22
N ARG A 143 14.22 -6.79 -23.88
CA ARG A 143 13.14 -7.20 -22.98
C ARG A 143 11.88 -6.33 -23.12
N PHE A 144 12.06 -5.04 -23.40
CA PHE A 144 10.95 -4.09 -23.52
C PHE A 144 10.67 -3.66 -24.98
N SER A 145 11.18 -4.42 -25.97
CA SER A 145 11.00 -4.16 -27.39
C SER A 145 9.53 -4.10 -27.82
N GLU A 146 8.69 -4.99 -27.27
CA GLU A 146 7.26 -5.01 -27.56
C GLU A 146 6.55 -3.76 -27.01
N ILE A 147 6.87 -3.33 -25.79
CA ILE A 147 6.34 -2.10 -25.20
C ILE A 147 6.76 -0.90 -26.02
N ARG A 148 8.04 -0.83 -26.44
CA ARG A 148 8.54 0.23 -27.31
C ARG A 148 7.73 0.37 -28.60
N ARG A 149 7.27 -0.75 -29.17
CA ARG A 149 6.46 -0.76 -30.40
C ARG A 149 4.99 -0.42 -30.14
N LYS A 150 4.37 -0.99 -29.10
CA LYS A 150 2.93 -0.86 -28.82
C LYS A 150 2.58 0.43 -28.08
N ASP A 151 3.44 0.89 -27.18
CA ASP A 151 3.21 2.06 -26.32
C ASP A 151 4.51 2.86 -26.13
N PRO A 152 4.89 3.69 -27.13
CA PRO A 152 6.14 4.46 -27.09
C PRO A 152 6.24 5.42 -25.90
N ASN A 153 5.12 6.04 -25.50
CA ASN A 153 5.08 6.97 -24.38
C ASN A 153 5.37 6.26 -23.05
N LYS A 154 4.77 5.08 -22.84
CA LYS A 154 5.12 4.25 -21.69
C LYS A 154 6.57 3.80 -21.72
N PHE A 155 7.10 3.43 -22.88
CA PHE A 155 8.50 3.02 -23.00
C PHE A 155 9.49 4.14 -22.64
N ILE A 156 9.23 5.39 -23.03
CA ILE A 156 10.07 6.54 -22.65
C ILE A 156 10.17 6.66 -21.13
N MET A 157 9.01 6.68 -20.46
CA MET A 157 8.98 6.80 -19.00
C MET A 157 9.60 5.58 -18.29
N LEU A 158 9.34 4.38 -18.80
CA LEU A 158 9.93 3.14 -18.28
C LEU A 158 11.46 3.19 -18.36
N LYS A 159 12.01 3.66 -19.48
CA LYS A 159 13.45 3.83 -19.68
C LYS A 159 14.05 4.85 -18.71
N GLU A 160 13.37 5.95 -18.43
CA GLU A 160 13.84 6.94 -17.48
C GLU A 160 13.92 6.38 -16.05
N PHE A 161 12.85 5.71 -15.59
CA PHE A 161 12.87 5.05 -14.29
C PHE A 161 13.93 3.95 -14.21
N PHE A 162 14.09 3.17 -15.28
CA PHE A 162 15.14 2.16 -15.36
C PHE A 162 16.54 2.77 -15.23
N LEU A 163 16.84 3.83 -15.99
CA LEU A 163 18.13 4.51 -15.93
C LEU A 163 18.42 5.04 -14.52
N ALA A 164 17.43 5.72 -13.92
CA ALA A 164 17.55 6.28 -12.58
C ALA A 164 17.75 5.18 -11.51
N CYS A 165 16.92 4.13 -11.53
CA CYS A 165 16.99 3.03 -10.55
C CYS A 165 18.26 2.20 -10.69
N SER A 166 18.82 2.09 -11.89
CA SER A 166 20.02 1.28 -12.17
C SER A 166 21.33 1.98 -11.82
N GLN A 167 21.29 3.21 -11.31
CA GLN A 167 22.51 3.90 -10.88
C GLN A 167 23.05 3.29 -9.58
N PRO A 168 24.38 3.18 -9.41
CA PRO A 168 24.96 2.71 -8.16
C PRO A 168 24.58 3.63 -6.99
N ILE A 169 24.52 3.07 -5.78
CA ILE A 169 24.28 3.85 -4.56
C ILE A 169 25.63 4.35 -4.03
N PRO A 170 25.88 5.66 -3.95
CA PRO A 170 27.15 6.17 -3.47
C PRO A 170 27.41 5.81 -2.00
N HIS A 171 28.66 5.47 -1.66
CA HIS A 171 29.07 5.17 -0.28
C HIS A 171 29.18 6.45 0.56
N ILE A 172 28.06 6.91 1.12
CA ILE A 172 28.00 8.13 1.94
C ILE A 172 27.98 7.82 3.43
N SER A 173 28.81 8.52 4.19
CA SER A 173 28.70 8.57 5.65
C SER A 173 27.47 9.37 6.06
N LEU A 174 26.42 8.71 6.52
CA LEU A 174 25.15 9.33 6.93
C LEU A 174 25.29 10.46 7.97
N LYS A 175 26.33 10.40 8.84
CA LYS A 175 26.67 11.50 9.75
C LYS A 175 26.93 12.84 9.04
N LYS A 176 27.48 12.81 7.81
CA LYS A 176 27.74 14.02 7.01
C LYS A 176 26.47 14.68 6.46
N LEU A 177 25.33 13.96 6.51
CA LEU A 177 24.01 14.46 6.11
C LEU A 177 23.18 14.89 7.32
N GLY A 178 23.76 14.97 8.53
CA GLY A 178 23.03 15.29 9.76
C GLY A 178 22.14 14.15 10.27
N ILE A 179 22.35 12.92 9.78
CA ILE A 179 21.51 11.76 10.09
C ILE A 179 22.22 10.90 11.13
N ASP A 180 21.79 11.03 12.38
CA ASP A 180 22.42 10.38 13.53
C ASP A 180 21.74 9.04 13.83
N ALA A 181 22.05 8.02 13.03
CA ALA A 181 21.56 6.67 13.26
C ALA A 181 22.44 5.59 12.61
N ASN A 182 22.59 4.46 13.31
CA ASN A 182 22.89 3.16 12.69
C ASN A 182 21.67 2.77 11.82
N LEU A 183 21.53 3.38 10.66
CA LEU A 183 20.51 3.01 9.68
C LEU A 183 20.94 1.72 8.99
N ASP A 184 20.03 0.75 8.98
CA ASP A 184 20.15 -0.46 8.18
C ASP A 184 20.37 -0.06 6.70
N TYR A 185 21.34 -0.70 6.03
CA TYR A 185 21.66 -0.49 4.62
C TYR A 185 20.42 -0.61 3.73
N GLU A 186 19.46 -1.45 4.08
CA GLU A 186 18.20 -1.59 3.34
C GLU A 186 17.43 -0.25 3.26
N LYS A 187 17.42 0.53 4.35
CA LYS A 187 16.75 1.84 4.37
C LYS A 187 17.44 2.85 3.48
N ILE A 188 18.76 2.82 3.40
CA ILE A 188 19.55 3.72 2.54
C ILE A 188 19.19 3.47 1.07
N TYR A 189 19.23 2.20 0.64
CA TYR A 189 18.89 1.83 -0.73
C TYR A 189 17.48 2.26 -1.10
N LEU A 190 16.50 1.99 -0.22
CA LEU A 190 15.11 2.40 -0.44
C LEU A 190 14.96 3.92 -0.52
N ALA A 191 15.67 4.67 0.32
CA ALA A 191 15.60 6.12 0.29
C ALA A 191 16.19 6.71 -0.99
N PHE A 192 17.35 6.22 -1.44
CA PHE A 192 17.92 6.64 -2.72
C PHE A 192 17.00 6.32 -3.90
N LEU A 193 16.46 5.10 -3.95
CA LEU A 193 15.54 4.70 -4.99
C LEU A 193 14.24 5.52 -4.94
N LEU A 194 13.75 5.84 -3.74
CA LEU A 194 12.58 6.70 -3.56
C LEU A 194 12.87 8.13 -4.03
N SER A 195 14.03 8.69 -3.69
CA SER A 195 14.48 9.99 -4.19
C SER A 195 14.54 10.02 -5.71
N ARG A 196 15.03 8.95 -6.34
CA ARG A 196 15.13 8.83 -7.80
C ARG A 196 13.78 8.70 -8.50
N VAL A 197 12.90 7.87 -7.95
CA VAL A 197 11.59 7.59 -8.56
C VAL A 197 10.62 8.73 -8.27
N ALA A 198 10.48 9.14 -7.00
CA ALA A 198 9.55 10.19 -6.58
C ALA A 198 10.08 11.61 -6.75
N ASN A 199 11.34 11.78 -7.12
CA ASN A 199 12.01 13.08 -7.21
C ASN A 199 11.90 13.90 -5.91
N LEU A 200 12.26 13.27 -4.79
CA LEU A 200 12.23 13.88 -3.46
C LEU A 200 13.65 13.99 -2.89
N PRO A 201 13.96 15.03 -2.10
CA PRO A 201 15.23 15.13 -1.40
C PRO A 201 15.48 13.89 -0.51
N LEU A 202 16.74 13.48 -0.36
CA LEU A 202 17.10 12.25 0.32
C LEU A 202 16.68 12.24 1.80
N THR A 203 16.80 13.37 2.50
CA THR A 203 16.31 13.51 3.88
C THR A 203 14.80 13.28 3.96
N THR A 204 14.05 13.89 3.04
CA THR A 204 12.59 13.68 2.92
C THR A 204 12.26 12.21 2.62
N ALA A 205 13.01 11.56 1.73
CA ALA A 205 12.80 10.15 1.40
C ALA A 205 13.07 9.19 2.58
N LEU A 206 14.02 9.52 3.45
CA LEU A 206 14.33 8.74 4.65
C LEU A 206 13.24 8.84 5.73
N GLU A 207 12.58 10.00 5.82
CA GLU A 207 11.54 10.25 6.84
C GLU A 207 10.13 9.94 6.35
N SER A 208 9.89 10.09 5.05
CA SER A 208 8.55 10.00 4.47
C SER A 208 7.97 8.60 4.57
N ARG A 209 6.76 8.51 5.12
CA ARG A 209 5.96 7.28 5.20
C ARG A 209 4.66 7.37 4.40
N ARG A 210 4.50 8.43 3.60
CA ARG A 210 3.23 8.77 2.93
C ARG A 210 3.35 8.55 1.43
N VAL A 211 2.93 7.37 0.97
CA VAL A 211 2.97 7.00 -0.47
C VAL A 211 2.20 7.97 -1.37
N SER A 212 1.17 8.64 -0.85
CA SER A 212 0.45 9.70 -1.56
C SER A 212 1.32 10.87 -1.97
N MET A 213 2.27 11.28 -1.11
CA MET A 213 3.24 12.34 -1.44
C MET A 213 4.14 11.88 -2.58
N TRP A 214 4.57 10.61 -2.56
CA TRP A 214 5.46 10.06 -3.58
C TRP A 214 4.78 10.08 -4.95
N ILE A 215 3.58 9.51 -5.07
CA ILE A 215 2.83 9.47 -6.32
C ILE A 215 2.54 10.88 -6.85
N LYS A 216 2.16 11.81 -5.97
CA LYS A 216 1.93 13.21 -6.34
C LYS A 216 3.19 13.87 -6.89
N SER A 217 4.34 13.64 -6.26
CA SER A 217 5.63 14.17 -6.69
C SER A 217 6.03 13.62 -8.06
N ILE A 218 5.87 12.31 -8.29
CA ILE A 218 6.13 11.67 -9.60
C ILE A 218 5.25 12.31 -10.69
N LEU A 219 3.95 12.41 -10.42
CA LEU A 219 2.98 12.97 -11.38
C LEU A 219 3.29 14.43 -11.67
N HIS A 220 3.55 15.25 -10.64
CA HIS A 220 3.87 16.66 -10.81
C HIS A 220 5.15 16.87 -11.62
N PHE A 221 6.20 16.10 -11.34
CA PHE A 221 7.46 16.17 -12.08
C PHE A 221 7.24 15.85 -13.56
N TYR A 222 6.50 14.77 -13.85
CA TYR A 222 6.17 14.42 -15.23
C TYR A 222 5.37 15.52 -15.93
N LEU A 223 4.27 15.99 -15.32
CA LEU A 223 3.43 17.03 -15.92
C LEU A 223 4.23 18.30 -16.21
N ARG A 224 5.09 18.73 -15.28
CA ARG A 224 5.90 19.94 -15.46
C ARG A 224 6.90 19.79 -16.62
N ARG A 225 7.57 18.64 -16.71
CA ARG A 225 8.54 18.33 -17.75
C ARG A 225 7.92 18.26 -19.14
N GLU A 226 6.73 17.69 -19.26
CA GLU A 226 5.98 17.63 -20.52
C GLU A 226 5.23 18.94 -20.83
N ASN A 227 5.48 20.00 -20.06
CA ASN A 227 4.82 21.30 -20.16
C ASN A 227 3.28 21.26 -20.04
N ILE A 228 2.76 20.28 -19.31
CA ILE A 228 1.34 20.11 -18.98
C ILE A 228 1.05 20.87 -17.67
N LEU A 229 -0.03 21.65 -17.66
CA LEU A 229 -0.51 22.35 -16.48
C LEU A 229 -0.89 21.33 -15.39
N ILE A 230 -0.33 21.46 -14.19
CA ILE A 230 -0.78 20.62 -13.07
C ILE A 230 -2.19 21.06 -12.66
N PRO A 231 -3.21 20.20 -12.81
CA PRO A 231 -4.56 20.59 -12.47
C PRO A 231 -4.71 20.77 -10.96
N THR A 232 -5.61 21.67 -10.57
CA THR A 232 -6.01 21.80 -9.17
C THR A 232 -6.70 20.53 -8.68
N ALA A 233 -6.75 20.35 -7.36
CA ALA A 233 -7.50 19.24 -6.77
C ALA A 233 -8.99 19.25 -7.18
N SER A 234 -9.58 20.43 -7.39
CA SER A 234 -10.96 20.58 -7.84
C SER A 234 -11.15 20.15 -9.30
N GLU A 235 -10.21 20.53 -10.18
CA GLU A 235 -10.25 20.12 -11.59
C GLU A 235 -10.02 18.61 -11.75
N LEU A 236 -9.10 18.01 -10.98
CA LEU A 236 -8.92 16.55 -10.94
C LEU A 236 -10.20 15.81 -10.54
N MET A 237 -11.01 16.39 -9.66
CA MET A 237 -12.30 15.82 -9.28
C MET A 237 -13.37 16.00 -10.34
N ARG A 238 -13.15 16.82 -11.38
CA ARG A 238 -14.07 17.04 -12.51
C ARG A 238 -15.51 17.37 -12.09
N GLY A 239 -15.66 18.15 -11.01
CA GLY A 239 -16.95 18.53 -10.45
C GLY A 239 -17.63 17.46 -9.58
N GLU A 240 -17.02 16.28 -9.41
CA GLU A 240 -17.50 15.26 -8.49
C GLU A 240 -17.27 15.66 -7.03
N ARG A 241 -18.05 15.07 -6.12
CA ARG A 241 -17.85 15.16 -4.67
C ARG A 241 -17.26 13.84 -4.16
N PRO A 242 -16.48 13.85 -3.07
CA PRO A 242 -16.02 12.61 -2.46
C PRO A 242 -17.20 11.73 -2.09
N ARG A 243 -17.16 10.45 -2.48
CA ARG A 243 -18.21 9.47 -2.16
C ARG A 243 -17.61 8.11 -1.81
N SER A 244 -18.44 7.24 -1.25
CA SER A 244 -18.06 5.85 -1.03
C SER A 244 -17.93 5.14 -2.38
N ILE A 245 -16.82 4.44 -2.58
CA ILE A 245 -16.55 3.68 -3.81
C ILE A 245 -16.70 2.19 -3.49
N PRO A 246 -17.47 1.42 -4.28
CA PRO A 246 -17.51 -0.03 -4.14
C PRO A 246 -16.10 -0.61 -4.23
N GLY A 247 -15.74 -1.45 -3.25
CA GLY A 247 -14.42 -2.07 -3.18
C GLY A 247 -14.21 -3.21 -4.19
N GLY A 248 -13.14 -3.97 -3.97
CA GLY A 248 -12.90 -5.24 -4.66
C GLY A 248 -13.98 -6.28 -4.35
N LEU A 249 -14.14 -7.24 -5.27
CA LEU A 249 -15.07 -8.34 -5.11
C LEU A 249 -14.45 -9.43 -4.22
N THR A 250 -15.23 -9.97 -3.30
CA THR A 250 -14.90 -11.21 -2.60
C THR A 250 -16.04 -12.20 -2.83
N PHE A 251 -15.74 -13.33 -3.44
CA PHE A 251 -16.70 -14.43 -3.54
C PHE A 251 -16.83 -15.10 -2.17
N PRO A 252 -18.05 -15.45 -1.71
CA PRO A 252 -18.22 -16.16 -0.46
C PRO A 252 -17.49 -17.51 -0.54
N PRO A 253 -16.69 -17.88 0.49
CA PRO A 253 -16.00 -19.15 0.51
C PRO A 253 -17.00 -20.32 0.59
N LYS A 254 -16.81 -21.35 -0.24
CA LYS A 254 -17.41 -22.67 -0.04
C LYS A 254 -16.80 -23.27 1.22
N THR A 255 -17.54 -23.22 2.33
CA THR A 255 -17.00 -23.60 3.65
C THR A 255 -16.67 -25.09 3.68
N GLY A 256 -15.47 -25.43 4.13
CA GLY A 256 -15.04 -26.82 4.22
C GLY A 256 -13.53 -26.99 4.37
N THR A 257 -13.10 -28.25 4.31
CA THR A 257 -11.69 -28.64 4.23
C THR A 257 -11.42 -29.28 2.87
N TYR A 258 -10.34 -28.86 2.23
CA TYR A 258 -9.97 -29.22 0.88
C TYR A 258 -8.52 -29.69 0.84
N PHE A 259 -8.23 -30.61 -0.07
CA PHE A 259 -6.88 -31.10 -0.32
C PHE A 259 -6.37 -30.60 -1.67
N ASN A 260 -5.06 -30.41 -1.80
CA ASN A 260 -4.42 -29.97 -3.04
C ASN A 260 -5.03 -28.68 -3.64
N THR A 261 -5.45 -27.75 -2.79
CA THR A 261 -6.01 -26.48 -3.24
C THR A 261 -4.93 -25.65 -3.92
N VAL A 262 -5.16 -25.25 -5.16
CA VAL A 262 -4.26 -24.35 -5.91
C VAL A 262 -4.82 -22.93 -5.84
N VAL A 263 -4.01 -21.98 -5.39
CA VAL A 263 -4.37 -20.57 -5.41
C VAL A 263 -3.69 -19.90 -6.58
N VAL A 264 -4.50 -19.32 -7.46
CA VAL A 264 -4.04 -18.46 -8.55
C VAL A 264 -4.29 -17.00 -8.18
N ASP A 265 -3.36 -16.12 -8.51
CA ASP A 265 -3.37 -14.70 -8.15
C ASP A 265 -2.94 -13.85 -9.35
N PHE A 266 -3.57 -12.69 -9.50
CA PHE A 266 -3.21 -11.72 -10.53
C PHE A 266 -1.95 -10.95 -10.13
N GLU A 267 -0.94 -10.94 -10.99
CA GLU A 267 0.28 -10.18 -10.73
C GLU A 267 -0.01 -8.67 -10.75
N SER A 268 -0.24 -8.08 -9.57
CA SER A 268 -0.53 -6.65 -9.40
C SER A 268 -1.81 -6.21 -10.14
N LEU A 269 -2.95 -6.83 -9.80
CA LEU A 269 -4.25 -6.63 -10.46
C LEU A 269 -4.58 -5.17 -10.79
N TYR A 270 -4.68 -4.29 -9.78
CA TYR A 270 -5.09 -2.90 -10.03
C TYR A 270 -4.10 -2.10 -10.89
N PRO A 271 -2.78 -2.14 -10.66
CA PRO A 271 -1.82 -1.59 -11.62
C PRO A 271 -1.98 -2.10 -13.05
N SER A 272 -2.21 -3.40 -13.22
CA SER A 272 -2.39 -4.02 -14.53
C SER A 272 -3.67 -3.56 -15.21
N ILE A 273 -4.78 -3.45 -14.47
CA ILE A 273 -6.05 -2.89 -14.94
C ILE A 273 -5.89 -1.42 -15.34
N ILE A 274 -5.19 -0.63 -14.51
CA ILE A 274 -4.92 0.79 -14.80
C ILE A 274 -4.20 0.94 -16.13
N ASP A 275 -3.16 0.13 -16.38
CA ASP A 275 -2.38 0.14 -17.62
C ASP A 275 -3.20 -0.35 -18.82
N VAL A 276 -3.74 -1.56 -18.75
CA VAL A 276 -4.41 -2.25 -19.88
C VAL A 276 -5.66 -1.52 -20.33
N TYR A 277 -6.50 -1.06 -19.40
CA TYR A 277 -7.76 -0.39 -19.73
C TYR A 277 -7.62 1.13 -19.86
N ASN A 278 -6.38 1.67 -19.92
CA ASN A 278 -6.12 3.10 -20.13
C ASN A 278 -6.76 4.03 -19.06
N LEU A 279 -6.68 3.66 -17.78
CA LEU A 279 -7.37 4.39 -16.70
C LEU A 279 -6.52 5.55 -16.17
N SER A 280 -6.97 6.78 -16.41
CA SER A 280 -6.32 8.02 -16.00
C SER A 280 -7.34 9.12 -15.76
N TYR A 281 -6.91 10.22 -15.16
CA TYR A 281 -7.78 11.34 -14.79
C TYR A 281 -8.52 11.95 -16.00
N GLU A 282 -7.78 12.12 -17.10
CA GLU A 282 -8.23 12.68 -18.36
C GLU A 282 -8.91 11.69 -19.30
N THR A 283 -8.69 10.38 -19.08
CA THR A 283 -9.24 9.34 -19.96
C THR A 283 -10.58 8.81 -19.48
N VAL A 284 -10.78 8.72 -18.16
CA VAL A 284 -12.08 8.34 -17.59
C VAL A 284 -13.07 9.50 -17.75
N ASN A 285 -14.22 9.20 -18.34
CA ASN A 285 -15.29 10.17 -18.67
C ASN A 285 -14.80 11.33 -19.55
N CYS A 286 -13.89 11.08 -20.50
CA CYS A 286 -13.39 12.12 -21.41
C CYS A 286 -14.51 12.76 -22.25
N SER A 287 -14.27 13.96 -22.79
CA SER A 287 -15.26 14.72 -23.58
C SER A 287 -15.53 14.17 -24.99
N HIS A 288 -14.72 13.24 -25.48
CA HIS A 288 -14.87 12.65 -26.82
C HIS A 288 -16.20 11.86 -26.95
N PRO A 289 -17.10 12.24 -27.88
CA PRO A 289 -18.39 11.57 -28.04
C PRO A 289 -18.30 10.08 -28.35
N GLU A 290 -17.37 9.66 -29.20
CA GLU A 290 -17.20 8.23 -29.57
C GLU A 290 -16.76 7.35 -28.41
N CYS A 291 -16.11 7.93 -27.40
CA CYS A 291 -15.64 7.16 -26.25
C CYS A 291 -16.80 6.75 -25.33
N ARG A 292 -18.00 7.34 -25.48
CA ARG A 292 -19.18 6.98 -24.67
C ARG A 292 -19.68 5.56 -24.94
N GLU A 293 -19.27 4.95 -26.06
CA GLU A 293 -19.59 3.56 -26.36
C GLU A 293 -18.63 2.58 -25.64
N ASN A 294 -17.44 3.04 -25.25
CA ASN A 294 -16.46 2.26 -24.50
C ASN A 294 -16.77 2.26 -22.99
N ASN A 295 -17.90 1.64 -22.67
CA ASN A 295 -18.48 1.62 -21.33
C ASN A 295 -17.69 0.74 -20.36
N VAL A 296 -17.62 1.21 -19.11
CA VAL A 296 -17.03 0.47 -18.00
C VAL A 296 -18.09 -0.45 -17.39
N PRO A 297 -17.81 -1.77 -17.24
CA PRO A 297 -18.77 -2.71 -16.67
C PRO A 297 -19.33 -2.26 -15.32
N GLU A 298 -20.62 -2.45 -15.08
CA GLU A 298 -21.31 -2.13 -13.82
C GLU A 298 -21.33 -0.64 -13.42
N THR A 299 -21.01 0.28 -14.33
CA THR A 299 -21.01 1.72 -14.04
C THR A 299 -21.57 2.52 -15.22
N SER A 300 -21.79 3.82 -15.02
CA SER A 300 -22.09 4.77 -16.10
C SER A 300 -20.85 5.47 -16.65
N ASN A 301 -19.64 5.00 -16.30
CA ASN A 301 -18.39 5.61 -16.74
C ASN A 301 -17.96 5.06 -18.10
N HIS A 302 -17.15 5.81 -18.82
CA HIS A 302 -16.54 5.39 -20.08
C HIS A 302 -15.06 5.75 -20.14
N VAL A 303 -14.29 5.08 -20.99
CA VAL A 303 -12.84 5.30 -21.09
C VAL A 303 -12.43 5.75 -22.49
N CYS A 304 -11.51 6.72 -22.54
CA CYS A 304 -10.98 7.27 -23.78
C CYS A 304 -10.27 6.23 -24.65
N LEU A 305 -10.65 6.16 -25.93
CA LEU A 305 -9.99 5.37 -26.97
C LEU A 305 -8.97 6.16 -27.80
N LYS A 306 -8.98 7.50 -27.70
CA LYS A 306 -8.17 8.40 -28.54
C LYS A 306 -6.81 8.77 -27.98
N LYS A 307 -6.71 8.85 -26.66
CA LYS A 307 -5.52 9.36 -25.96
C LYS A 307 -5.07 8.36 -24.91
N ARG A 308 -3.77 8.15 -24.83
CA ARG A 308 -3.12 7.35 -23.79
C ARG A 308 -2.96 8.22 -22.52
N GLY A 309 -3.51 7.76 -21.41
CA GLY A 309 -3.57 8.54 -20.18
C GLY A 309 -2.27 8.56 -19.37
N VAL A 310 -1.91 9.72 -18.81
CA VAL A 310 -0.68 9.97 -18.05
C VAL A 310 -0.56 9.06 -16.83
N TYR A 311 -1.60 8.93 -16.02
CA TYR A 311 -1.58 8.08 -14.83
C TYR A 311 -1.46 6.60 -15.21
N SER A 312 -2.07 6.22 -16.32
CA SER A 312 -2.01 4.86 -16.83
C SER A 312 -0.62 4.50 -17.38
N ILE A 313 0.00 5.41 -18.13
CA ILE A 313 1.42 5.30 -18.55
C ILE A 313 2.32 5.16 -17.33
N LEU A 314 2.13 6.03 -16.33
CA LEU A 314 2.94 6.04 -15.11
C LEU A 314 2.89 4.73 -14.34
N ILE A 315 1.67 4.29 -14.00
CA ILE A 315 1.50 3.06 -13.23
C ILE A 315 1.93 1.84 -14.06
N GLY A 316 1.66 1.84 -15.38
CA GLY A 316 2.11 0.81 -16.31
C GLY A 316 3.63 0.70 -16.35
N ALA A 317 4.35 1.82 -16.51
CA ALA A 317 5.82 1.84 -16.56
C ALA A 317 6.44 1.31 -15.26
N LEU A 318 5.95 1.75 -14.10
CA LEU A 318 6.44 1.28 -12.79
C LEU A 318 6.14 -0.22 -12.58
N LYS A 319 4.95 -0.67 -13.01
CA LYS A 319 4.54 -2.08 -12.95
C LYS A 319 5.44 -2.95 -13.82
N ASP A 320 5.61 -2.62 -15.09
CA ASP A 320 6.38 -3.40 -16.05
C ASP A 320 7.86 -3.45 -15.64
N LEU A 321 8.42 -2.32 -15.19
CA LEU A 321 9.79 -2.26 -14.67
C LEU A 321 9.96 -3.14 -13.43
N ARG A 322 8.96 -3.19 -12.54
CA ARG A 322 9.00 -4.10 -11.39
C ARG A 322 8.92 -5.57 -11.82
N ILE A 323 7.88 -5.93 -12.57
CA ILE A 323 7.53 -7.33 -12.86
C ILE A 323 8.57 -7.96 -13.79
N HIS A 324 8.97 -7.25 -14.84
CA HIS A 324 9.82 -7.82 -15.89
C HIS A 324 11.31 -7.54 -15.70
N TRP A 325 11.71 -6.63 -14.79
CA TRP A 325 13.11 -6.33 -14.54
C TRP A 325 13.56 -6.61 -13.10
N PHE A 326 13.13 -5.80 -12.13
CA PHE A 326 13.70 -5.85 -10.79
C PHE A 326 13.22 -7.05 -9.95
N LYS A 327 12.00 -7.54 -10.13
CA LYS A 327 11.48 -8.72 -9.39
C LYS A 327 12.21 -10.01 -9.76
N PRO A 328 12.49 -10.32 -11.05
CA PRO A 328 13.35 -11.44 -11.42
C PRO A 328 14.79 -11.28 -10.92
N LEU A 329 15.42 -10.12 -11.15
CA LEU A 329 16.80 -9.87 -10.74
C LEU A 329 16.99 -9.97 -9.22
N ALA A 330 16.01 -9.51 -8.43
CA ALA A 330 16.03 -9.64 -6.97
C ALA A 330 16.11 -11.10 -6.48
N LYS A 331 15.70 -12.06 -7.30
CA LYS A 331 15.72 -13.50 -6.98
C LYS A 331 16.87 -14.25 -7.64
N ASP A 332 17.62 -13.59 -8.51
CA ASP A 332 18.72 -14.20 -9.24
C ASP A 332 19.95 -14.30 -8.34
N ALA A 333 20.31 -15.53 -7.96
CA ALA A 333 21.48 -15.77 -7.12
C ALA A 333 22.81 -15.73 -7.90
N SER A 334 22.77 -15.64 -9.24
CA SER A 334 23.96 -15.64 -10.09
C SER A 334 24.58 -14.25 -10.30
N ILE A 335 23.82 -13.18 -10.07
CA ILE A 335 24.31 -11.81 -10.22
C ILE A 335 25.08 -11.33 -8.99
N MET A 336 25.83 -10.23 -9.14
CA MET A 336 26.62 -9.65 -8.05
C MET A 336 25.74 -9.28 -6.84
N PRO A 337 26.19 -9.53 -5.59
CA PRO A 337 25.38 -9.26 -4.39
C PRO A 337 24.88 -7.82 -4.27
N GLU A 338 25.66 -6.85 -4.76
CA GLU A 338 25.28 -5.43 -4.76
C GLU A 338 24.17 -5.12 -5.76
N GLU A 339 24.26 -5.66 -6.97
CA GLU A 339 23.22 -5.53 -8.01
C GLU A 339 21.92 -6.19 -7.55
N ARG A 340 22.02 -7.37 -6.92
CA ARG A 340 20.88 -8.06 -6.34
C ARG A 340 20.23 -7.24 -5.24
N ARG A 341 21.01 -6.64 -4.32
CA ARG A 341 20.49 -5.75 -3.28
C ARG A 341 19.76 -4.54 -3.86
N LEU A 342 20.32 -3.93 -4.91
CA LEU A 342 19.66 -2.83 -5.62
C LEU A 342 18.33 -3.28 -6.22
N ALA A 343 18.31 -4.46 -6.85
CA ALA A 343 17.09 -5.02 -7.44
C ALA A 343 16.04 -5.39 -6.39
N GLU A 344 16.44 -5.96 -5.25
CA GLU A 344 15.56 -6.26 -4.10
C GLU A 344 14.91 -4.97 -3.58
N ALA A 345 15.71 -3.92 -3.34
CA ALA A 345 15.21 -2.63 -2.86
C ALA A 345 14.30 -1.94 -3.90
N ALA A 346 14.66 -1.97 -5.19
CA ALA A 346 13.85 -1.40 -6.27
C ALA A 346 12.52 -2.13 -6.41
N SER A 347 12.54 -3.47 -6.43
CA SER A 347 11.34 -4.30 -6.51
C SER A 347 10.39 -4.05 -5.32
N ARG A 348 10.95 -3.88 -4.11
CA ARG A 348 10.21 -3.55 -2.89
C ARG A 348 9.60 -2.14 -2.95
N LEU A 349 10.37 -1.13 -3.33
CA LEU A 349 9.88 0.25 -3.48
C LEU A 349 8.75 0.33 -4.52
N LEU A 350 8.97 -0.23 -5.71
CA LEU A 350 7.96 -0.23 -6.76
C LEU A 350 6.71 -0.96 -6.29
N LYS A 351 6.84 -2.07 -5.54
CA LYS A 351 5.69 -2.75 -4.92
C LYS A 351 4.90 -1.80 -4.00
N LEU A 352 5.59 -1.05 -3.13
CA LEU A 352 4.98 -0.11 -2.18
C LEU A 352 4.17 1.00 -2.89
N ILE A 353 4.68 1.52 -4.01
CA ILE A 353 3.98 2.52 -4.82
C ILE A 353 2.75 1.88 -5.49
N LEU A 354 2.95 0.72 -6.13
CA LEU A 354 1.91 0.04 -6.92
C LEU A 354 0.73 -0.44 -6.07
N VAL A 355 0.93 -0.92 -4.84
CA VAL A 355 -0.19 -1.32 -3.96
C VAL A 355 -1.07 -0.14 -3.53
N SER A 356 -0.56 1.09 -3.63
CA SER A 356 -1.26 2.30 -3.21
C SER A 356 -1.92 3.05 -4.38
N CYS A 357 -1.65 2.66 -5.63
CA CYS A 357 -2.07 3.42 -6.82
C CYS A 357 -3.59 3.56 -6.95
N TYR A 358 -4.36 2.58 -6.48
CA TYR A 358 -5.81 2.70 -6.36
C TYR A 358 -6.21 3.56 -5.16
N GLY A 359 -5.65 3.28 -3.97
CA GLY A 359 -6.10 3.92 -2.73
C GLY A 359 -5.96 5.46 -2.75
N VAL A 360 -4.94 5.98 -3.44
CA VAL A 360 -4.75 7.44 -3.57
C VAL A 360 -5.84 8.12 -4.41
N THR A 361 -6.44 7.43 -5.39
CA THR A 361 -7.45 8.03 -6.26
C THR A 361 -8.82 8.16 -5.59
N VAL A 362 -9.01 7.56 -4.42
CA VAL A 362 -10.31 7.57 -3.71
C VAL A 362 -10.52 8.88 -2.95
N ARG A 363 -9.54 9.33 -2.14
CA ARG A 363 -9.75 10.41 -1.15
C ARG A 363 -8.60 11.39 -0.96
N ILE A 364 -7.47 11.20 -1.62
CA ILE A 364 -6.30 12.05 -1.41
C ILE A 364 -6.42 13.34 -2.23
N PRO A 365 -6.48 14.53 -1.59
CA PRO A 365 -6.56 15.79 -2.33
C PRO A 365 -5.40 15.98 -3.32
N GLY A 366 -5.72 16.34 -4.56
CA GLY A 366 -4.72 16.47 -5.64
C GLY A 366 -4.31 15.13 -6.28
N LEU A 367 -4.95 14.03 -5.90
CA LEU A 367 -4.86 12.72 -6.57
C LEU A 367 -6.23 12.03 -6.69
N SER A 368 -7.27 12.54 -6.02
CA SER A 368 -8.58 11.90 -5.97
C SER A 368 -9.46 12.24 -7.17
N GLN A 369 -10.04 11.22 -7.78
CA GLN A 369 -11.14 11.34 -8.74
C GLN A 369 -12.07 10.13 -8.54
N PRO A 370 -13.29 10.32 -7.98
CA PRO A 370 -14.18 9.21 -7.63
C PRO A 370 -14.52 8.31 -8.82
N ALA A 371 -14.80 8.84 -10.02
CA ALA A 371 -15.06 8.03 -11.21
C ALA A 371 -13.85 7.16 -11.61
N LEU A 372 -12.62 7.68 -11.49
CA LEU A 372 -11.41 6.89 -11.77
C LEU A 372 -11.28 5.73 -10.77
N ALA A 373 -11.45 6.02 -9.47
CA ALA A 373 -11.40 5.00 -8.42
C ALA A 373 -12.46 3.92 -8.61
N GLU A 374 -13.69 4.31 -8.94
CA GLU A 374 -14.79 3.38 -9.23
C GLU A 374 -14.52 2.53 -10.47
N THR A 375 -13.98 3.14 -11.52
CA THR A 375 -13.64 2.43 -12.77
C THR A 375 -12.57 1.35 -12.52
N ILE A 376 -11.53 1.67 -11.73
CA ILE A 376 -10.49 0.69 -11.36
C ILE A 376 -11.10 -0.50 -10.63
N THR A 377 -11.96 -0.26 -9.62
CA THR A 377 -12.56 -1.38 -8.88
C THR A 377 -13.60 -2.13 -9.70
N ALA A 378 -14.34 -1.44 -10.57
CA ALA A 378 -15.32 -2.05 -11.48
C ALA A 378 -14.68 -3.06 -12.43
N TYR A 379 -13.59 -2.69 -13.12
CA TYR A 379 -12.82 -3.65 -13.91
C TYR A 379 -12.25 -4.77 -13.05
N GLY A 380 -11.80 -4.49 -11.82
CA GLY A 380 -11.32 -5.52 -10.91
C GLY A 380 -12.39 -6.56 -10.56
N ARG A 381 -13.62 -6.11 -10.28
CA ARG A 381 -14.76 -7.01 -10.05
C ARG A 381 -15.13 -7.77 -11.31
N TYR A 382 -15.18 -7.10 -12.45
CA TYR A 382 -15.50 -7.70 -13.74
C TYR A 382 -14.51 -8.82 -14.09
N VAL A 383 -13.21 -8.54 -14.09
CA VAL A 383 -12.14 -9.51 -14.38
C VAL A 383 -12.23 -10.71 -13.44
N LEU A 384 -12.44 -10.50 -12.14
CA LEU A 384 -12.55 -11.60 -11.19
C LEU A 384 -13.80 -12.47 -11.45
N LYS A 385 -14.94 -11.85 -11.80
CA LYS A 385 -16.18 -12.57 -12.16
C LYS A 385 -16.02 -13.39 -13.42
N GLU A 386 -15.46 -12.82 -14.48
CA GLU A 386 -15.26 -13.55 -15.72
C GLU A 386 -14.19 -14.64 -15.55
N THR A 387 -13.14 -14.39 -14.77
CA THR A 387 -12.14 -15.44 -14.45
C THR A 387 -12.75 -16.60 -13.68
N TRP A 388 -13.67 -16.32 -12.75
CA TRP A 388 -14.43 -17.38 -12.06
C TRP A 388 -15.26 -18.20 -13.06
N ARG A 389 -15.99 -17.54 -13.97
CA ARG A 389 -16.79 -18.22 -15.00
C ARG A 389 -15.92 -19.02 -15.97
N LEU A 390 -14.78 -18.48 -16.40
CA LEU A 390 -13.79 -19.19 -17.21
C LEU A 390 -13.31 -20.45 -16.49
N ALA A 391 -12.99 -20.34 -15.20
CA ALA A 391 -12.59 -21.49 -14.40
C ALA A 391 -13.68 -22.58 -14.39
N GLU A 392 -14.95 -22.22 -14.13
CA GLU A 392 -16.07 -23.18 -14.16
C GLU A 392 -16.25 -23.80 -15.55
N SER A 393 -16.17 -23.01 -16.62
CA SER A 393 -16.31 -23.51 -18.00
C SER A 393 -15.16 -24.43 -18.43
N GLY A 394 -13.97 -24.25 -17.86
CA GLY A 394 -12.79 -25.10 -18.06
C GLY A 394 -12.78 -26.37 -17.21
N GLY A 395 -13.89 -26.65 -16.50
CA GLY A 395 -14.00 -27.80 -15.60
C GLY A 395 -13.19 -27.66 -14.31
N LEU A 396 -12.76 -26.46 -13.95
CA LEU A 396 -12.19 -26.18 -12.63
C LEU A 396 -13.29 -25.89 -11.62
N HIS A 397 -13.04 -26.18 -10.35
CA HIS A 397 -13.98 -25.97 -9.27
C HIS A 397 -13.49 -24.85 -8.33
N PRO A 398 -13.86 -23.58 -8.60
CA PRO A 398 -13.49 -22.50 -7.70
C PRO A 398 -14.23 -22.58 -6.37
N LEU A 399 -13.49 -22.35 -5.27
CA LEU A 399 -13.93 -22.48 -3.88
C LEU A 399 -14.09 -21.14 -3.18
N TYR A 400 -13.20 -20.21 -3.47
CA TYR A 400 -13.13 -18.90 -2.84
C TYR A 400 -12.42 -17.93 -3.78
N GLY A 401 -12.76 -16.65 -3.70
CA GLY A 401 -12.07 -15.60 -4.44
C GLY A 401 -11.99 -14.33 -3.60
N ASP A 402 -10.80 -13.74 -3.52
CA ASP A 402 -10.56 -12.51 -2.75
C ASP A 402 -9.84 -11.49 -3.60
N THR A 403 -10.58 -10.51 -4.12
CA THR A 403 -10.11 -9.33 -4.87
C THR A 403 -9.32 -9.65 -6.14
N ASP A 404 -8.16 -10.28 -6.00
CA ASP A 404 -7.15 -10.61 -7.00
C ASP A 404 -6.75 -12.09 -7.04
N SER A 405 -7.35 -12.93 -6.19
CA SER A 405 -7.05 -14.37 -6.14
C SER A 405 -8.27 -15.26 -6.27
N LEU A 406 -8.06 -16.48 -6.80
CA LEU A 406 -9.02 -17.59 -6.82
C LEU A 406 -8.40 -18.85 -6.20
N PHE A 407 -9.20 -19.58 -5.44
CA PHE A 407 -8.87 -20.86 -4.83
C PHE A 407 -9.56 -21.96 -5.62
N LEU A 408 -8.81 -22.92 -6.12
CA LEU A 408 -9.29 -23.99 -7.00
C LEU A 408 -9.16 -25.34 -6.28
N ASP A 409 -10.24 -26.12 -6.31
CA ASP A 409 -10.29 -27.44 -5.67
C ASP A 409 -9.59 -28.50 -6.52
N ASN A 410 -8.48 -29.03 -6.01
CA ASN A 410 -7.72 -30.14 -6.59
C ASN A 410 -7.65 -30.16 -8.14
N PRO A 411 -7.28 -29.04 -8.80
CA PRO A 411 -7.30 -28.97 -10.26
C PRO A 411 -6.15 -29.77 -10.87
N GLN A 412 -6.32 -30.23 -12.11
CA GLN A 412 -5.20 -30.76 -12.89
C GLN A 412 -4.32 -29.61 -13.40
N ASP A 413 -3.00 -29.83 -13.47
CA ASP A 413 -2.04 -28.80 -13.90
C ASP A 413 -2.37 -28.21 -15.28
N GLU A 414 -2.88 -29.02 -16.21
CA GLU A 414 -3.25 -28.56 -17.55
C GLU A 414 -4.45 -27.62 -17.53
N GLN A 415 -5.42 -27.84 -16.64
CA GLN A 415 -6.57 -26.94 -16.48
C GLN A 415 -6.14 -25.58 -15.93
N VAL A 416 -5.19 -25.58 -14.99
CA VAL A 416 -4.65 -24.33 -14.44
C VAL A 416 -3.86 -23.57 -15.50
N ARG A 417 -3.02 -24.25 -16.29
CA ARG A 417 -2.31 -23.65 -17.43
C ARG A 417 -3.25 -23.11 -18.50
N TRP A 418 -4.35 -23.81 -18.78
CA TRP A 418 -5.39 -23.34 -19.68
C TRP A 418 -6.03 -22.06 -19.16
N LEU A 419 -6.42 -22.01 -17.89
CA LEU A 419 -7.04 -20.82 -17.27
C LEU A 419 -6.10 -19.61 -17.34
N ILE A 420 -4.82 -19.80 -17.01
CA ILE A 420 -3.79 -18.74 -17.08
C ILE A 420 -3.67 -18.18 -18.51
N ARG A 421 -3.61 -19.06 -19.53
CA ARG A 421 -3.58 -18.64 -20.94
C ARG A 421 -4.83 -17.86 -21.34
N ARG A 422 -6.01 -18.39 -21.02
CA ARG A 422 -7.28 -17.76 -21.38
C ARG A 422 -7.44 -16.38 -20.77
N VAL A 423 -7.06 -16.22 -19.50
CA VAL A 423 -7.06 -14.92 -18.81
C VAL A 423 -6.11 -13.93 -19.49
N LYS A 424 -4.92 -14.38 -19.93
CA LYS A 424 -3.99 -13.53 -20.67
C LYS A 424 -4.54 -13.13 -22.04
N GLU A 425 -5.16 -14.05 -22.76
CA GLU A 425 -5.76 -13.80 -24.09
C GLU A 425 -6.95 -12.84 -24.01
N GLU A 426 -7.82 -13.01 -23.01
CA GLU A 426 -9.10 -12.30 -22.91
C GLU A 426 -8.96 -10.92 -22.26
N PHE A 427 -8.14 -10.81 -21.21
CA PHE A 427 -8.01 -9.58 -20.43
C PHE A 427 -6.65 -8.89 -20.58
N ASN A 428 -5.66 -9.53 -21.22
CA ASN A 428 -4.27 -9.07 -21.24
C ASN A 428 -3.68 -8.87 -19.83
N LEU A 429 -4.12 -9.69 -18.87
CA LEU A 429 -3.66 -9.69 -17.48
C LEU A 429 -2.89 -10.98 -17.17
N ASP A 430 -1.90 -10.87 -16.29
CA ASP A 430 -1.06 -12.00 -15.90
C ASP A 430 -1.62 -12.66 -14.64
N LEU A 431 -2.11 -13.90 -14.79
CA LEU A 431 -2.49 -14.78 -13.71
C LEU A 431 -1.37 -15.80 -13.46
N ALA A 432 -1.02 -16.03 -12.20
CA ALA A 432 0.03 -16.98 -11.84
C ALA A 432 -0.41 -17.86 -10.66
N ILE A 433 0.21 -19.03 -10.54
CA ILE A 433 0.08 -19.85 -9.32
C ILE A 433 0.84 -19.13 -8.21
N ASP A 434 0.14 -18.69 -7.16
CA ASP A 434 0.77 -18.07 -5.98
C ASP A 434 1.23 -19.15 -5.00
N LYS A 435 0.37 -20.14 -4.72
CA LYS A 435 0.69 -21.25 -3.82
C LYS A 435 -0.18 -22.47 -4.05
N VAL A 436 0.28 -23.59 -3.51
CA VAL A 436 -0.45 -24.85 -3.47
C VAL A 436 -0.50 -25.34 -2.02
N PHE A 437 -1.71 -25.58 -1.53
CA PHE A 437 -1.95 -26.09 -0.19
C PHE A 437 -2.19 -27.60 -0.23
N SER A 438 -1.51 -28.35 0.65
CA SER A 438 -1.83 -29.76 0.92
C SER A 438 -3.17 -29.87 1.60
N VAL A 439 -3.40 -29.06 2.63
CA VAL A 439 -4.67 -28.90 3.35
C VAL A 439 -5.06 -27.44 3.34
N CYS A 440 -6.27 -27.12 2.89
CA CYS A 440 -6.85 -25.79 2.95
C CYS A 440 -8.19 -25.83 3.67
N VAL A 441 -8.38 -24.92 4.62
CA VAL A 441 -9.63 -24.78 5.37
C VAL A 441 -10.20 -23.40 5.14
N LEU A 442 -11.41 -23.41 4.59
CA LEU A 442 -12.16 -22.22 4.24
C LEU A 442 -13.33 -22.07 5.24
N PRO A 443 -13.28 -21.08 6.15
CA PRO A 443 -14.39 -20.74 7.01
C PRO A 443 -15.47 -19.96 6.27
N LYS A 444 -16.66 -19.81 6.88
CA LYS A 444 -17.72 -18.94 6.34
C LYS A 444 -17.31 -17.45 6.29
N ALA A 445 -16.37 -17.05 7.14
CA ALA A 445 -15.88 -15.68 7.20
C ALA A 445 -15.06 -15.35 5.94
N MET A 446 -15.44 -14.27 5.25
CA MET A 446 -14.65 -13.72 4.15
C MET A 446 -13.29 -13.22 4.63
N LYS A 447 -12.28 -13.27 3.76
CA LYS A 447 -10.90 -12.85 4.01
C LYS A 447 -10.20 -13.62 5.13
N ALA A 448 -10.74 -14.79 5.45
CA ALA A 448 -10.20 -15.69 6.45
C ALA A 448 -9.98 -17.07 5.83
N TYR A 449 -8.80 -17.65 6.03
CA TYR A 449 -8.50 -19.03 5.65
C TYR A 449 -7.27 -19.54 6.40
N PHE A 450 -7.17 -20.86 6.44
CA PHE A 450 -5.98 -21.58 6.88
C PHE A 450 -5.51 -22.49 5.74
N GLY A 451 -4.21 -22.54 5.48
CA GLY A 451 -3.66 -23.48 4.52
C GLY A 451 -2.28 -23.96 4.95
N VAL A 452 -1.99 -25.24 4.74
CA VAL A 452 -0.65 -25.82 4.89
C VAL A 452 -0.07 -25.98 3.50
N ARG A 453 1.08 -25.36 3.23
CA ARG A 453 1.77 -25.50 1.95
C ARG A 453 2.36 -26.89 1.79
N LYS A 454 2.68 -27.29 0.57
CA LYS A 454 3.34 -28.60 0.30
C LYS A 454 4.70 -28.78 1.02
N ASP A 455 5.37 -27.70 1.40
CA ASP A 455 6.60 -27.71 2.19
C ASP A 455 6.37 -27.79 3.71
N GLY A 456 5.11 -27.92 4.15
CA GLY A 456 4.71 -27.97 5.56
C GLY A 456 4.51 -26.60 6.20
N THR A 457 4.72 -25.49 5.48
CA THR A 457 4.57 -24.15 6.05
C THR A 457 3.10 -23.78 6.22
N PRO A 458 2.63 -23.48 7.45
CA PRO A 458 1.26 -23.02 7.67
C PRO A 458 1.13 -21.52 7.29
N GLU A 459 0.07 -21.20 6.56
CA GLU A 459 -0.35 -19.84 6.22
C GLU A 459 -1.74 -19.57 6.77
N ILE A 460 -1.86 -18.50 7.55
CA ILE A 460 -3.08 -18.13 8.26
C ILE A 460 -3.42 -16.68 7.92
N LYS A 461 -4.61 -16.44 7.36
CA LYS A 461 -5.12 -15.09 7.11
C LYS A 461 -6.45 -14.87 7.80
N GLY A 462 -6.64 -13.69 8.41
CA GLY A 462 -7.94 -13.21 8.91
C GLY A 462 -8.55 -13.94 10.13
N LEU A 463 -7.81 -14.85 10.78
CA LEU A 463 -8.33 -15.68 11.87
C LEU A 463 -8.19 -15.01 13.25
N MET A 464 -9.22 -15.12 14.09
CA MET A 464 -9.32 -14.44 15.39
C MET A 464 -8.21 -14.88 16.37
N ALA A 465 -7.84 -16.15 16.35
CA ALA A 465 -6.80 -16.71 17.25
C ALA A 465 -5.42 -16.02 17.09
N LEU A 466 -5.18 -15.33 15.96
CA LEU A 466 -3.93 -14.63 15.66
C LEU A 466 -4.06 -13.10 15.61
N LYS A 467 -5.17 -12.50 16.05
CA LYS A 467 -5.21 -11.04 16.20
C LYS A 467 -4.18 -10.59 17.24
N SER A 468 -3.59 -9.42 17.03
CA SER A 468 -2.51 -8.88 17.88
C SER A 468 -2.91 -8.71 19.36
N ASN A 469 -4.21 -8.63 19.64
CA ASN A 469 -4.75 -8.51 20.98
C ASN A 469 -5.13 -9.85 21.63
N SER A 470 -5.04 -10.98 20.92
CA SER A 470 -5.35 -12.29 21.48
C SER A 470 -4.25 -12.75 22.45
N PRO A 471 -4.62 -13.31 23.62
CA PRO A 471 -3.64 -13.76 24.62
C PRO A 471 -2.69 -14.82 24.07
N PRO A 472 -1.41 -14.83 24.51
CA PRO A 472 -0.45 -15.85 24.11
C PRO A 472 -0.95 -17.28 24.30
N PHE A 473 -1.74 -17.57 25.35
CA PHE A 473 -2.37 -18.86 25.61
C PHE A 473 -3.18 -19.36 24.40
N ILE A 474 -4.12 -18.55 23.90
CA ILE A 474 -4.98 -18.92 22.76
C ILE A 474 -4.13 -19.17 21.52
N ARG A 475 -3.15 -18.29 21.27
CA ARG A 475 -2.22 -18.41 20.15
C ARG A 475 -1.37 -19.68 20.23
N LYS A 476 -0.85 -20.02 21.41
CA LYS A 476 -0.03 -21.22 21.65
C LYS A 476 -0.84 -22.49 21.42
N VAL A 477 -2.06 -22.58 21.98
CA VAL A 477 -2.97 -23.72 21.78
C VAL A 477 -3.32 -23.85 20.30
N PHE A 478 -3.70 -22.75 19.65
CA PHE A 478 -4.00 -22.76 18.22
C PHE A 478 -2.82 -23.26 17.36
N MET A 479 -1.60 -22.77 17.64
CA MET A 479 -0.41 -23.23 16.92
C MET A 479 -0.06 -24.70 17.19
N ARG A 480 -0.30 -25.23 18.41
CA ARG A 480 -0.20 -26.67 18.70
C ARG A 480 -1.15 -27.46 17.81
N CYS A 481 -2.40 -27.03 17.70
CA CYS A 481 -3.37 -27.69 16.82
C CYS A 481 -3.00 -27.60 15.34
N VAL A 482 -2.47 -26.45 14.88
CA VAL A 482 -2.01 -26.28 13.49
C VAL A 482 -0.86 -27.23 13.16
N LYS A 483 0.05 -27.49 14.09
CA LYS A 483 1.16 -28.44 13.89
C LYS A 483 0.68 -29.84 13.56
N GLU A 484 -0.44 -30.28 14.14
CA GLU A 484 -1.04 -31.59 13.85
C GLU A 484 -1.54 -31.74 12.42
N LEU A 485 -1.70 -30.62 11.69
CA LEU A 485 -2.17 -30.56 10.32
C LEU A 485 -1.04 -30.43 9.29
N VAL A 486 0.19 -30.18 9.73
CA VAL A 486 1.33 -29.89 8.84
C VAL A 486 1.66 -31.08 7.93
N ASP A 487 1.67 -32.28 8.50
CA ASP A 487 2.06 -33.50 7.78
C ASP A 487 0.87 -34.25 7.15
N VAL A 488 -0.33 -33.69 7.26
CA VAL A 488 -1.56 -34.32 6.77
C VAL A 488 -1.64 -34.23 5.26
N LYS A 489 -1.79 -35.38 4.59
CA LYS A 489 -1.82 -35.50 3.12
C LYS A 489 -3.13 -36.06 2.58
N ASN A 490 -3.92 -36.71 3.41
CA ASN A 490 -5.15 -37.37 3.00
C ASN A 490 -6.20 -37.36 4.13
N TRP A 491 -7.42 -37.79 3.81
CA TRP A 491 -8.55 -37.82 4.74
C TRP A 491 -8.31 -38.72 5.96
N ALA A 492 -7.62 -39.86 5.81
CA ALA A 492 -7.40 -40.78 6.94
C ALA A 492 -6.47 -40.14 7.99
N GLU A 493 -5.36 -39.54 7.55
CA GLU A 493 -4.46 -38.78 8.42
C GLU A 493 -5.14 -37.57 9.04
N PHE A 494 -6.03 -36.92 8.28
CA PHE A 494 -6.79 -35.77 8.77
C PHE A 494 -7.74 -36.15 9.90
N GLU A 495 -8.48 -37.26 9.79
CA GLU A 495 -9.34 -37.75 10.87
C GLU A 495 -8.55 -38.07 12.14
N GLU A 496 -7.34 -38.63 12.02
CA GLU A 496 -6.49 -38.86 13.18
C GLU A 496 -5.93 -37.55 13.77
N ALA A 497 -5.58 -36.58 12.93
CA ALA A 497 -5.21 -35.24 13.37
C ALA A 497 -6.35 -34.55 14.13
N LYS A 498 -7.61 -34.70 13.73
CA LYS A 498 -8.77 -34.16 14.47
C LYS A 498 -8.82 -34.69 15.91
N LYS A 499 -8.57 -35.98 16.13
CA LYS A 499 -8.53 -36.57 17.47
C LYS A 499 -7.39 -36.01 18.32
N ARG A 500 -6.21 -35.78 17.72
CA ARG A 500 -5.07 -35.14 18.40
C ARG A 500 -5.38 -33.68 18.76
N ILE A 501 -5.97 -32.93 17.83
CA ILE A 501 -6.43 -31.55 18.05
C ILE A 501 -7.41 -31.47 19.21
N GLN A 502 -8.40 -32.38 19.27
CA GLN A 502 -9.37 -32.41 20.36
C GLN A 502 -8.68 -32.62 21.72
N ARG A 503 -7.75 -33.59 21.80
CA ARG A 503 -6.95 -33.83 23.01
C ARG A 503 -6.15 -32.60 23.43
N ILE A 504 -5.50 -31.91 22.50
CA ILE A 504 -4.75 -30.67 22.79
C ILE A 504 -5.64 -29.59 23.40
N VAL A 505 -6.86 -29.42 22.89
CA VAL A 505 -7.81 -28.44 23.41
C VAL A 505 -8.29 -28.82 24.79
N ASP A 506 -8.61 -30.11 25.02
CA ASP A 506 -9.06 -30.60 26.32
C ASP A 506 -7.96 -30.47 27.39
N GLU A 507 -6.72 -30.87 27.07
CA GLU A 507 -5.54 -30.64 27.92
C GLU A 507 -5.36 -29.15 28.27
N ALA A 508 -5.47 -28.26 27.29
CA ALA A 508 -5.30 -26.83 27.52
C ALA A 508 -6.40 -26.25 28.43
N ILE A 509 -7.63 -26.77 28.33
CA ILE A 509 -8.74 -26.40 29.22
C ILE A 509 -8.49 -26.92 30.64
N GLU A 510 -8.00 -28.16 30.78
CA GLU A 510 -7.62 -28.72 32.08
C GLU A 510 -6.48 -27.94 32.74
N ASP A 511 -5.43 -27.59 31.98
CA ASP A 511 -4.32 -26.75 32.45
C ASP A 511 -4.80 -25.38 32.94
N LEU A 512 -5.70 -24.76 32.19
CA LEU A 512 -6.30 -23.48 32.56
C LEU A 512 -7.13 -23.60 33.84
N LYS A 513 -7.94 -24.65 33.97
CA LYS A 513 -8.76 -24.91 35.18
C LYS A 513 -7.91 -25.21 36.40
N ALA A 514 -6.79 -25.92 36.22
CA ALA A 514 -5.83 -26.24 37.27
C ALA A 514 -4.93 -25.04 37.66
N GLY A 515 -5.05 -23.90 36.98
CA GLY A 515 -4.20 -22.73 37.23
C GLY A 515 -2.74 -22.93 36.80
N ARG A 516 -2.46 -23.86 35.87
CA ARG A 516 -1.11 -24.12 35.38
C ARG A 516 -0.63 -23.11 34.33
N ILE A 517 -1.52 -22.24 33.84
CA ILE A 517 -1.21 -21.23 32.83
C ILE A 517 -0.75 -19.92 33.51
N PRO A 518 0.45 -19.40 33.18
CA PRO A 518 0.94 -18.13 33.71
C PRO A 518 0.04 -16.94 33.33
N LEU A 519 -0.02 -15.91 34.18
CA LEU A 519 -0.85 -14.72 33.95
C LEU A 519 -0.42 -13.95 32.70
N GLU A 520 0.88 -13.95 32.39
CA GLU A 520 1.46 -13.33 31.20
C GLU A 520 0.91 -13.95 29.92
N ASP A 521 0.64 -15.26 29.94
CA ASP A 521 0.04 -15.98 28.81
C ASP A 521 -1.46 -15.71 28.67
N LEU A 522 -2.11 -15.23 29.73
CA LEU A 522 -3.53 -14.85 29.73
C LEU A 522 -3.73 -13.36 29.41
N ALA A 523 -2.67 -12.55 29.40
CA ALA A 523 -2.77 -11.12 29.20
C ALA A 523 -3.21 -10.73 27.78
N TYR A 524 -4.21 -9.85 27.70
CA TYR A 524 -4.57 -9.12 26.49
C TYR A 524 -3.72 -7.85 26.42
N GLN A 525 -3.16 -7.58 25.23
CA GLN A 525 -2.38 -6.38 24.97
C GLN A 525 -3.11 -5.49 23.95
N VAL A 526 -3.46 -4.28 24.36
CA VAL A 526 -4.26 -3.35 23.53
C VAL A 526 -3.68 -1.95 23.60
N LYS A 527 -3.62 -1.28 22.45
CA LYS A 527 -3.17 0.11 22.37
C LYS A 527 -4.32 1.05 22.71
N ILE A 528 -4.05 2.03 23.57
CA ILE A 528 -5.00 3.10 23.90
C ILE A 528 -4.99 4.13 22.77
N HIS A 529 -6.15 4.39 22.17
CA HIS A 529 -6.29 5.29 21.02
C HIS A 529 -6.91 6.65 21.35
N GLU A 530 -7.37 6.85 22.59
CA GLU A 530 -7.91 8.13 23.03
C GLU A 530 -7.43 8.46 24.44
N SER A 531 -7.40 9.74 24.78
CA SER A 531 -7.05 10.19 26.12
C SER A 531 -8.14 9.82 27.13
N LEU A 532 -7.72 9.59 28.38
CA LEU A 532 -8.60 9.16 29.47
C LEU A 532 -9.58 10.25 29.94
N ASN A 533 -9.46 11.48 29.43
CA ASN A 533 -10.35 12.61 29.73
C ASN A 533 -11.57 12.70 28.79
N GLY A 534 -11.76 11.72 27.89
CA GLY A 534 -12.83 11.69 26.88
C GLY A 534 -14.15 11.07 27.33
N ARG A 535 -15.13 11.04 26.42
CA ARG A 535 -16.50 10.51 26.60
C ARG A 535 -16.60 9.03 27.06
N PHE A 536 -15.49 8.30 27.11
CA PHE A 536 -15.44 6.88 27.48
C PHE A 536 -15.44 6.62 29.00
N MET A 537 -15.19 7.64 29.82
CA MET A 537 -15.33 7.53 31.29
C MET A 537 -16.79 7.32 31.73
N THR A 538 -17.75 7.79 30.93
CA THR A 538 -19.19 7.75 31.21
C THR A 538 -19.92 6.61 30.51
N ALA A 539 -19.27 5.86 29.61
CA ALA A 539 -19.88 4.74 28.92
C ALA A 539 -20.17 3.57 29.87
N GLU A 540 -21.39 3.02 29.78
CA GLU A 540 -21.80 1.81 30.48
C GLU A 540 -22.27 0.74 29.45
N PRO A 541 -21.56 -0.39 29.32
CA PRO A 541 -20.35 -0.79 30.03
C PRO A 541 -19.08 -0.13 29.47
N MET A 542 -18.14 0.24 30.35
CA MET A 542 -16.83 0.77 29.99
C MET A 542 -16.00 -0.31 29.27
N SER A 543 -15.24 0.08 28.24
CA SER A 543 -14.38 -0.85 27.51
C SER A 543 -13.19 -1.33 28.37
N GLN A 544 -12.81 -2.60 28.19
CA GLN A 544 -11.80 -3.28 29.00
C GLN A 544 -10.42 -2.60 29.01
N PRO A 545 -9.86 -2.12 27.89
CA PRO A 545 -8.57 -1.40 27.91
C PRO A 545 -8.61 -0.15 28.78
N TYR A 546 -9.75 0.54 28.86
CA TYR A 546 -9.91 1.75 29.65
C TYR A 546 -10.15 1.44 31.14
N GLN A 547 -10.82 0.33 31.45
CA GLN A 547 -10.86 -0.22 32.82
C GLN A 547 -9.44 -0.50 33.35
N CYS A 548 -8.56 -1.05 32.50
CA CYS A 548 -7.15 -1.26 32.86
C CYS A 548 -6.41 0.08 33.04
N ALA A 549 -6.57 1.00 32.10
CA ALA A 549 -5.86 2.27 32.12
C ALA A 549 -6.18 3.11 33.37
N ILE A 550 -7.45 3.17 33.78
CA ILE A 550 -7.88 3.87 35.00
C ILE A 550 -7.23 3.25 36.25
N GLN A 551 -7.22 1.91 36.36
CA GLN A 551 -6.57 1.23 37.48
C GLN A 551 -5.06 1.51 37.55
N LEU A 552 -4.39 1.66 36.39
CA LEU A 552 -2.97 2.02 36.34
C LEU A 552 -2.74 3.46 36.81
N GLU A 553 -3.54 4.42 36.33
CA GLU A 553 -3.39 5.83 36.74
C GLU A 553 -3.65 6.06 38.23
N ASP A 554 -4.62 5.34 38.81
CA ASP A 554 -4.93 5.41 40.24
C ASP A 554 -3.78 4.91 41.13
N GLN A 555 -2.87 4.13 40.57
CA GLN A 555 -1.64 3.67 41.22
C GLN A 555 -0.42 4.52 40.82
N GLY A 556 -0.63 5.67 40.18
CA GLY A 556 0.42 6.59 39.75
C GLY A 556 1.13 6.20 38.44
N ILE A 557 0.66 5.17 37.73
CA ILE A 557 1.23 4.74 36.45
C ILE A 557 0.53 5.49 35.31
N LYS A 558 1.21 6.47 34.73
CA LYS A 558 0.66 7.32 33.67
C LYS A 558 0.42 6.54 32.37
N VAL A 559 -0.78 6.66 31.80
CA VAL A 559 -1.15 6.02 30.51
C VAL A 559 -1.46 7.08 29.47
N ALA A 560 -0.55 7.29 28.52
CA ALA A 560 -0.71 8.27 27.44
C ALA A 560 -1.41 7.69 26.20
N HIS A 561 -1.88 8.56 25.31
CA HIS A 561 -2.36 8.16 23.98
C HIS A 561 -1.28 7.36 23.23
N GLY A 562 -1.68 6.22 22.66
CA GLY A 562 -0.77 5.29 22.00
C GLY A 562 -0.04 4.32 22.94
N SER A 563 -0.27 4.39 24.26
CA SER A 563 0.33 3.44 25.22
C SER A 563 -0.27 2.05 25.02
N LEU A 564 0.56 1.02 25.20
CA LEU A 564 0.13 -0.37 25.23
C LEU A 564 -0.25 -0.74 26.66
N VAL A 565 -1.51 -1.11 26.90
CA VAL A 565 -1.96 -1.62 28.20
C VAL A 565 -2.06 -3.14 28.15
N SER A 566 -1.68 -3.78 29.25
CA SER A 566 -1.72 -5.24 29.42
C SER A 566 -2.65 -5.60 30.57
N PHE A 567 -3.70 -6.38 30.30
CA PHE A 567 -4.70 -6.74 31.30
C PHE A 567 -5.15 -8.19 31.19
N VAL A 568 -5.61 -8.73 32.32
CA VAL A 568 -6.17 -10.09 32.43
C VAL A 568 -7.65 -9.96 32.76
N LYS A 569 -8.49 -10.76 32.10
CA LYS A 569 -9.91 -10.85 32.42
C LYS A 569 -10.13 -11.59 33.73
N VAL A 570 -10.85 -10.95 34.65
CA VAL A 570 -11.12 -11.46 36.00
C VAL A 570 -12.62 -11.57 36.25
N LYS A 571 -13.00 -12.25 37.32
CA LYS A 571 -14.39 -12.27 37.78
C LYS A 571 -14.85 -10.83 38.05
N PRO A 572 -16.10 -10.46 37.68
CA PRO A 572 -16.54 -9.08 37.81
C PRO A 572 -16.46 -8.57 39.26
N PHE A 573 -15.99 -7.34 39.44
CA PHE A 573 -15.84 -6.69 40.74
C PHE A 573 -16.21 -5.21 40.67
N MET A 574 -16.45 -4.58 41.82
CA MET A 574 -16.76 -3.16 41.89
C MET A 574 -15.49 -2.33 42.07
N TYR A 575 -15.31 -1.32 41.24
CA TYR A 575 -14.21 -0.36 41.30
C TYR A 575 -14.74 1.05 40.99
N ARG A 576 -14.51 2.00 41.90
CA ARG A 576 -15.07 3.37 41.81
C ARG A 576 -16.58 3.41 41.54
N GLY A 577 -17.35 2.56 42.22
CA GLY A 577 -18.81 2.48 42.05
C GLY A 577 -19.28 1.90 40.71
N LYS A 578 -18.38 1.40 39.85
CA LYS A 578 -18.71 0.77 38.56
C LYS A 578 -18.25 -0.67 38.51
N ARG A 579 -18.90 -1.48 37.65
CA ARG A 579 -18.57 -2.90 37.46
C ARG A 579 -17.41 -3.08 36.48
N TYR A 580 -16.30 -3.65 36.96
CA TYR A 580 -15.10 -3.93 36.19
C TYR A 580 -14.97 -5.44 35.94
N THR A 581 -14.31 -5.83 34.85
CA THR A 581 -14.15 -7.22 34.40
C THR A 581 -12.69 -7.58 34.09
N VAL A 582 -11.78 -6.63 34.25
CA VAL A 582 -10.35 -6.82 33.98
C VAL A 582 -9.51 -6.14 35.04
N LYS A 583 -8.30 -6.65 35.25
CA LYS A 583 -7.25 -6.02 36.06
C LYS A 583 -5.98 -5.87 35.23
N PRO A 584 -5.18 -4.81 35.45
CA PRO A 584 -3.84 -4.73 34.89
C PRO A 584 -3.03 -5.98 35.24
N LEU A 585 -2.19 -6.46 34.32
CA LEU A 585 -1.41 -7.68 34.49
C LEU A 585 -0.61 -7.66 35.80
N ILE A 586 0.00 -6.53 36.12
CA ILE A 586 0.80 -6.32 37.34
C ILE A 586 -0.01 -6.40 38.65
N PHE A 587 -1.33 -6.30 38.60
CA PHE A 587 -2.21 -6.33 39.78
C PHE A 587 -3.08 -7.58 39.84
N ALA A 588 -3.15 -8.36 38.76
CA ALA A 588 -4.01 -9.53 38.68
C ALA A 588 -3.43 -10.69 39.50
N LYS A 589 -4.31 -11.44 40.17
CA LYS A 589 -3.95 -12.72 40.81
C LYS A 589 -4.63 -13.88 40.10
N LEU A 590 -3.97 -15.04 40.08
CA LEU A 590 -4.43 -16.21 39.33
C LEU A 590 -5.84 -16.67 39.75
N HIS A 591 -6.16 -16.67 41.04
CA HIS A 591 -7.49 -17.08 41.54
C HIS A 591 -8.63 -16.12 41.15
N GLU A 592 -8.31 -14.90 40.71
CA GLU A 592 -9.28 -13.91 40.26
C GLU A 592 -9.66 -14.07 38.79
N VAL A 593 -8.87 -14.82 38.02
CA VAL A 593 -9.05 -15.06 36.59
C VAL A 593 -10.43 -15.65 36.31
N ASN A 594 -11.11 -15.10 35.30
CA ASN A 594 -12.38 -15.65 34.84
C ASN A 594 -12.13 -16.78 33.84
N ILE A 595 -11.87 -17.98 34.38
CA ILE A 595 -11.54 -19.19 33.60
C ILE A 595 -12.59 -19.48 32.51
N GLU A 596 -13.88 -19.38 32.84
CA GLU A 596 -14.98 -19.64 31.89
C GLU A 596 -14.95 -18.68 30.69
N ASP A 597 -14.60 -17.40 30.91
CA ASP A 597 -14.46 -16.47 29.80
C ASP A 597 -13.30 -16.85 28.88
N TYR A 598 -12.16 -17.29 29.42
CA TYR A 598 -11.04 -17.77 28.60
C TYR A 598 -11.37 -19.05 27.86
N ILE A 599 -12.07 -20.01 28.47
CA ILE A 599 -12.53 -21.24 27.78
C ILE A 599 -13.45 -20.88 26.62
N ARG A 600 -14.43 -19.98 26.85
CA ARG A 600 -15.35 -19.51 25.81
C ARG A 600 -14.61 -18.81 24.68
N ASN A 601 -13.66 -17.92 24.99
CA ASN A 601 -12.87 -17.22 23.99
C ASN A 601 -11.95 -18.16 23.22
N LEU A 602 -11.36 -19.16 23.89
CA LEU A 602 -10.55 -20.20 23.25
C LEU A 602 -11.40 -20.97 22.24
N ARG A 603 -12.53 -21.54 22.67
CA ARG A 603 -13.46 -22.28 21.80
C ARG A 603 -13.91 -21.42 20.63
N SER A 604 -14.40 -20.21 20.89
CA SER A 604 -14.85 -19.30 19.83
C SER A 604 -13.74 -18.94 18.82
N SER A 605 -12.49 -18.81 19.29
CA SER A 605 -11.35 -18.49 18.42
C SER A 605 -10.95 -19.68 17.54
N LEU A 606 -11.04 -20.89 18.08
CA LEU A 606 -10.70 -22.13 17.38
C LEU A 606 -11.83 -22.60 16.45
N ASP A 607 -13.09 -22.45 16.85
CA ASP A 607 -14.28 -22.84 16.09
C ASP A 607 -14.35 -22.17 14.72
N GLN A 608 -13.80 -20.97 14.56
CA GLN A 608 -13.71 -20.31 13.25
C GLN A 608 -13.05 -21.23 12.21
N ILE A 609 -12.11 -22.08 12.62
CA ILE A 609 -11.30 -22.94 11.76
C ILE A 609 -11.74 -24.38 11.87
N PHE A 610 -12.06 -24.82 13.09
CA PHE A 610 -12.33 -26.22 13.40
C PHE A 610 -13.75 -26.63 13.05
N LYS A 611 -14.71 -25.70 13.06
CA LYS A 611 -16.08 -25.99 12.61
C LYS A 611 -16.13 -26.38 11.11
N PRO A 612 -15.45 -25.68 10.18
CA PRO A 612 -15.30 -26.15 8.79
C PRO A 612 -14.58 -27.51 8.64
N MET A 613 -13.82 -27.94 9.65
CA MET A 613 -13.19 -29.27 9.70
C MET A 613 -14.12 -30.33 10.31
N SER A 614 -15.35 -29.98 10.68
CA SER A 614 -16.27 -30.85 11.44
C SER A 614 -15.71 -31.31 12.79
N ILE A 615 -14.89 -30.48 13.44
CA ILE A 615 -14.44 -30.69 14.81
C ILE A 615 -15.39 -29.89 15.72
N SER A 616 -16.06 -30.58 16.65
CA SER A 616 -16.92 -29.94 17.65
C SER A 616 -16.16 -29.82 18.97
N LEU A 617 -15.78 -28.59 19.34
CA LEU A 617 -15.12 -28.30 20.61
C LEU A 617 -16.10 -28.08 21.77
N ASN A 618 -17.41 -28.17 21.50
CA ASN A 618 -18.42 -28.15 22.53
C ASN A 618 -18.37 -29.49 23.25
N GLY A 619 -17.88 -29.48 24.50
CA GLY A 619 -17.95 -30.63 25.38
C GLY A 619 -19.38 -31.16 25.38
N LYS A 620 -19.52 -32.49 25.22
CA LYS A 620 -20.79 -33.25 25.10
C LYS A 620 -21.98 -32.39 25.53
N GLN A 621 -22.75 -31.87 24.57
CA GLN A 621 -24.11 -31.43 24.88
C GLN A 621 -24.73 -32.59 25.66
N LYS A 622 -25.08 -32.35 26.94
CA LYS A 622 -25.98 -33.27 27.62
C LYS A 622 -27.22 -33.25 26.75
N VAL A 623 -27.42 -34.32 25.99
CA VAL A 623 -28.65 -34.54 25.23
C VAL A 623 -29.76 -34.40 26.27
N THR A 624 -30.53 -33.33 26.14
CA THR A 624 -31.65 -33.12 27.03
C THR A 624 -32.81 -33.98 26.53
N LEU A 625 -33.68 -34.44 27.43
CA LEU A 625 -34.84 -35.25 27.04
C LEU A 625 -35.70 -34.57 25.95
N ALA A 626 -35.61 -33.23 25.84
CA ALA A 626 -36.28 -32.43 24.82
C ALA A 626 -35.76 -32.66 23.38
N ASP A 627 -34.58 -33.24 23.20
CA ASP A 627 -34.03 -33.57 21.87
C ASP A 627 -34.54 -34.93 21.35
N PHE A 628 -35.29 -35.68 22.18
CA PHE A 628 -35.88 -36.98 21.87
C PHE A 628 -37.42 -36.99 21.86
N ILE A 629 -38.06 -35.84 22.09
CA ILE A 629 -39.54 -35.70 22.09
C ILE A 629 -39.98 -34.94 20.85
#